data_AF-A0A0F7FGM9-F1
#
_entry.id   AF-A0A0F7FGM9-F1
#
_cell.length_a   1.000
_cell.length_b   1.000
_cell.length_c   1.000
_cell.angle_alpha   90.00
_cell.angle_beta   90.00
_cell.angle_gamma   90.00
#
_symmetry.space_group_name_H-M   'P 1'
#
loop_
_entity.id
_entity.type
_entity.pdbx_description
1 polymer ?
#
loop_
_entity_poly.entity_id
_entity_poly.type
_entity_poly.pdbx_seq_one_letter_code
_entity_poly.pdbx_strand_id
1 'polypeptide(L)' 'MLRIMHAYRRHLGVMPPMWQLQRRSSRRPEQIRAALQELADERYIQWQPGAPLETVVILEAWEREEPGIRRRSRRR' A
#
# COMPACT_ATOMS: atom_id res chain seq x y z
N MET A 1 -1.88 -4.88 -2.68
CA MET A 1 -1.39 -3.60 -3.23
C MET A 1 -0.69 -2.76 -2.16
N LEU A 2 -1.32 -2.57 -1.00
CA LEU A 2 -0.81 -1.74 0.11
C LEU A 2 0.66 -2.03 0.50
N ARG A 3 1.07 -3.30 0.61
CA ARG A 3 2.46 -3.69 0.92
C ARG A 3 3.49 -3.14 -0.08
N ILE A 4 3.15 -3.09 -1.37
CA ILE A 4 4.04 -2.56 -2.42
C ILE A 4 4.18 -1.04 -2.26
N MET A 5 3.06 -0.36 -2.01
CA MET A 5 3.01 1.10 -1.82
C MET A 5 3.78 1.52 -0.56
N HIS A 6 3.61 0.78 0.54
CA HIS A 6 4.35 1.00 1.78
C HIS A 6 5.85 0.77 1.60
N ALA A 7 6.25 -0.34 0.95
CA ALA A 7 7.66 -0.59 0.65
C ALA A 7 8.25 0.52 -0.22
N TYR A 8 7.50 1.05 -1.18
CA TYR A 8 7.93 2.18 -2.02
C TYR A 8 8.11 3.46 -1.21
N ARG A 9 7.11 3.85 -0.41
CA ARG A 9 7.19 5.02 0.48
C ARG A 9 8.39 4.93 1.41
N ARG A 10 8.62 3.75 2.00
CA ARG A 10 9.71 3.52 2.95
C ARG A 10 11.10 3.57 2.29
N HIS A 11 11.25 3.07 1.07
CA HIS A 11 12.55 3.04 0.39
C HIS A 11 12.85 4.28 -0.46
N LEU A 12 11.82 4.91 -1.04
CA LEU A 12 11.98 5.98 -2.04
C LEU A 12 11.31 7.29 -1.62
N GLY A 13 10.55 7.33 -0.51
CA GLY A 13 9.84 8.53 -0.05
C GLY A 13 8.63 8.94 -0.90
N VAL A 14 8.45 8.32 -2.07
CA VAL A 14 7.40 8.64 -3.04
C VAL A 14 6.44 7.47 -3.25
N MET A 15 5.23 7.78 -3.71
CA MET A 15 4.27 6.75 -4.13
C MET A 15 4.68 6.13 -5.48
N PRO A 16 4.44 4.82 -5.68
CA PRO A 16 4.76 4.17 -6.94
C PRO A 16 3.80 4.65 -8.06
N PRO A 17 4.32 4.95 -9.26
CA PRO A 17 3.49 5.28 -10.41
C PRO A 17 2.76 4.05 -10.97
N MET A 18 1.74 4.27 -11.81
CA MET A 18 0.85 3.22 -12.34
C MET A 18 1.60 2.09 -13.03
N TRP A 19 2.59 2.43 -13.86
CA TRP A 19 3.38 1.44 -14.61
C TRP A 19 4.18 0.52 -13.69
N GLN A 20 4.64 1.04 -12.54
CA GLN A 20 5.39 0.26 -11.55
C GLN A 20 4.46 -0.74 -10.84
N LEU A 21 3.24 -0.31 -10.50
CA LEU A 21 2.21 -1.18 -9.92
C LEU A 21 1.78 -2.26 -10.90
N GLN A 22 1.62 -1.94 -12.18
CA GLN A 22 1.36 -2.92 -13.24
C GLN A 22 2.47 -3.96 -13.31
N ARG A 23 3.74 -3.52 -13.34
CA ARG A 23 4.90 -4.42 -13.41
C ARG A 23 5.02 -5.32 -12.17
N ARG A 24 4.74 -4.80 -10.98
CA ARG A 24 4.85 -5.55 -9.71
C ARG A 24 3.67 -6.48 -9.46
N SER A 25 2.48 -6.08 -9.89
CA SER A 25 1.24 -6.80 -9.61
C SER A 25 0.79 -7.70 -10.76
N SER A 26 1.37 -7.55 -11.96
CA SER A 26 0.91 -8.16 -13.22
C SER A 26 -0.59 -7.95 -13.49
N ARG A 27 -1.15 -6.86 -12.95
CA ARG A 27 -2.58 -6.52 -13.04
C ARG A 27 -2.79 -5.42 -14.06
N ARG A 28 -3.95 -5.45 -14.71
CA ARG A 28 -4.39 -4.35 -15.58
C ARG A 28 -4.64 -3.08 -14.76
N PRO A 29 -4.49 -1.88 -15.35
CA PRO A 29 -4.70 -0.61 -14.64
C PRO A 29 -6.10 -0.50 -14.02
N GLU A 30 -7.11 -1.10 -14.63
CA GLU A 30 -8.48 -1.17 -14.09
C GLU A 30 -8.55 -1.97 -12.78
N GLN A 31 -7.87 -3.12 -12.73
CA GLN A 31 -7.80 -3.95 -11.52
C GLN A 31 -6.98 -3.28 -10.41
N ILE A 32 -5.98 -2.47 -10.78
CA ILE A 32 -5.20 -1.68 -9.82
C ILE A 32 -6.08 -0.58 -9.21
N ARG A 33 -6.86 0.13 -10.03
CA ARG A 33 -7.81 1.14 -9.57
C ARG A 33 -8.88 0.53 -8.66
N ALA A 34 -9.45 -0.61 -9.03
CA ALA A 34 -10.40 -1.33 -8.17
C ALA A 34 -9.77 -1.67 -6.80
N ALA A 35 -8.56 -2.24 -6.79
CA ALA A 35 -7.86 -2.56 -5.55
C ALA A 35 -7.50 -1.32 -4.70
N LEU A 36 -7.27 -0.16 -5.31
CA LEU A 36 -7.05 1.09 -4.59
C LEU A 36 -8.35 1.66 -4.03
N GLN A 37 -9.44 1.51 -4.77
CA GLN A 37 -10.77 1.90 -4.30
C GLN A 37 -11.16 1.07 -3.07
N GLU A 38 -10.92 -0.24 -3.08
CA GLU A 38 -11.12 -1.11 -1.91
C GLU A 38 -10.28 -0.64 -0.71
N LEU A 39 -9.01 -0.32 -0.93
CA LEU A 39 -8.15 0.19 0.15
C LEU A 39 -8.57 1.56 0.67
N ALA A 40 -9.17 2.40 -0.18
CA ALA A 40 -9.72 3.69 0.20
C ALA A 40 -11.02 3.52 1.01
N ASP A 41 -11.87 2.59 0.59
CA ASP A 41 -13.12 2.24 1.28
C ASP A 41 -12.86 1.65 2.68
N GLU A 42 -11.87 0.76 2.78
CA GLU A 42 -11.39 0.22 4.07
C GLU A 42 -10.59 1.24 4.90
N ARG A 43 -10.48 2.50 4.45
CA ARG A 43 -9.78 3.61 5.14
C ARG A 43 -8.30 3.32 5.42
N TYR A 44 -7.64 2.50 4.60
CA TYR A 44 -6.19 2.32 4.66
C TYR A 44 -5.45 3.43 3.91
N ILE A 45 -6.06 3.96 2.85
CA ILE A 45 -5.50 5.05 2.05
C ILE A 45 -6.55 6.12 1.78
N GLN A 46 -6.10 7.34 1.51
CA GLN A 46 -6.90 8.39 0.92
C GLN A 46 -6.51 8.51 -0.56
N TRP A 47 -7.44 8.16 -1.43
CA TRP A 47 -7.28 8.26 -2.87
C TRP A 47 -8.61 8.64 -3.50
N GLN A 48 -8.59 9.60 -4.42
CA GLN A 48 -9.76 9.99 -5.18
C GLN A 48 -9.77 9.24 -6.51
N PRO A 49 -10.92 8.64 -6.90
CA PRO A 49 -11.03 7.97 -8.19
C PRO A 49 -10.79 8.97 -9.32
N GLY A 50 -9.75 8.72 -10.12
CA GLY A 50 -9.32 9.60 -11.21
C GLY A 50 -8.09 10.46 -10.89
N ALA A 51 -7.71 10.58 -9.62
CA ALA A 51 -6.47 11.24 -9.23
C ALA A 51 -5.24 10.38 -9.53
N PRO A 52 -4.09 10.98 -9.86
CA PRO A 52 -2.85 10.25 -10.05
C PRO A 52 -2.44 9.51 -8.76
N LEU A 53 -1.77 8.37 -8.92
CA LEU A 53 -1.36 7.51 -7.79
C LEU A 53 -0.37 8.19 -6.84
N GLU A 54 0.33 9.19 -7.35
CA GLU A 54 1.28 9.99 -6.59
C GLU A 54 0.59 10.80 -5.49
N THR A 55 -0.69 11.12 -5.64
CA THR A 55 -1.50 11.82 -4.62
C THR A 55 -2.09 10.88 -3.59
N VAL A 56 -1.83 9.57 -3.67
CA VAL A 56 -2.32 8.63 -2.66
C VAL A 56 -1.65 8.93 -1.32
N VAL A 57 -2.48 9.17 -0.31
CA VAL A 57 -2.04 9.34 1.08
C VAL A 57 -2.26 8.00 1.80
N ILE A 58 -1.20 7.37 2.28
CA ILE A 58 -1.34 6.20 3.16
C ILE A 58 -1.71 6.71 4.56
N LEU A 59 -2.81 6.22 5.12
CA LEU A 59 -3.23 6.56 6.47
C LEU A 59 -2.46 5.68 7.46
N GLU A 60 -1.74 6.27 8.43
CA GLU A 60 -0.82 5.57 9.35
C GLU A 60 -1.47 4.42 10.15
N ALA A 61 -2.81 4.41 10.29
CA ALA A 61 -3.58 3.36 10.94
C ALA A 61 -3.68 2.03 10.16
N TRP A 62 -2.89 1.85 9.09
CA TRP A 62 -2.80 0.59 8.36
C TRP A 62 -1.96 -0.47 9.10
N GLU A 63 -1.06 -0.06 9.98
CA GLU A 63 -0.39 -0.94 10.92
C GLU A 63 -1.39 -1.22 12.05
N ARG A 64 -2.39 -2.07 11.77
CA ARG A 64 -3.02 -2.80 12.87
C ARG A 64 -1.87 -3.55 13.52
N GLU A 65 -1.42 -3.08 14.67
CA GLU A 65 -0.47 -3.81 15.51
C GLU A 65 -0.97 -5.24 15.57
N GLU A 66 -0.33 -6.16 14.84
CA GLU A 66 -0.63 -7.57 15.01
C GLU A 66 -0.19 -7.87 16.45
N PRO A 67 -1.09 -8.15 17.41
CA PRO A 67 -0.68 -8.49 18.76
C PRO A 67 -0.14 -9.92 18.69
N GLY A 68 1.09 -10.10 18.18
CA GLY A 68 1.46 -11.44 17.71
C GLY A 68 2.93 -11.70 17.45
N ILE A 69 3.75 -10.73 17.01
CA ILE A 69 5.19 -10.98 16.92
C ILE A 69 5.82 -10.74 18.30
N ARG A 70 5.50 -11.66 19.23
CA ARG A 70 6.45 -12.03 20.27
C ARG A 70 7.67 -12.56 19.53
N ARG A 71 8.63 -11.68 19.26
CA ARG A 71 10.03 -12.05 19.04
C ARG A 71 10.40 -12.93 20.23
N ARG A 72 10.28 -14.25 20.09
CA ARG A 72 10.94 -15.18 21.00
C ARG A 72 12.42 -14.98 20.75
N SER A 73 12.99 -14.16 21.61
CA SER A 73 14.39 -14.11 21.95
C SER A 73 14.94 -15.52 21.88
N ARG A 74 15.79 -15.80 20.89
CA ARG A 74 16.78 -16.88 21.02
C ARG A 74 17.65 -16.49 22.20
N ARG A 75 17.31 -16.97 23.39
CA ARG A 75 18.26 -17.04 24.50
C ARG A 75 19.09 -18.29 24.26
N ARG A 76 20.42 -18.05 24.32
CA ARG A 76 21.50 -19.04 24.26
C ARG A 76 21.34 -20.10 25.34
#